data_AF-G9WYM4-F1
#
_entry.id   AF-G9WYM4-F1
#
_cell.length_a   1.000
_cell.length_b   1.000
_cell.length_c   1.000
_cell.angle_alpha   90.00
_cell.angle_beta   90.00
_cell.angle_gamma   90.00
#
_symmetry.space_group_name_H-M   'P 1'
#
loop_
_entity.id
_entity.type
_entity.pdbx_description
1 polymer ?
#
loop_
_entity_poly.entity_id
_entity_poly.type
_entity_poly.pdbx_seq_one_letter_code
_entity_poly.pdbx_strand_id
1 'polypeptide(L)'
;MKKNVEMIKTVVLWMLFLSSMALVIIRYNLVGHKAYTESKMGVSYEVESNNITPSNIIIRLNQYDMTQIIKDKNFYYSEAKTKLINSLSQKNSLKNIKESEYKDAKKLPNITLLFDGIPADYIEKIINLKKTAISDIGYIKEICFLPNSQYVYIKATEDFYELKAENKNTFELVNDLFSKNYTRYYPKFENINDNENILLPLTFDIRMKEADTRNILDEVKITDIAEHILKDRFDFTSSLIQKNGDYFYSYNNGQEILRITSKGFIEYKKEGMENIQADLKISTYAMFEFLNLIGMNRNYIVISSVEKIDRNTGTIYKFNIRHQKDNIEVFMQDDVSDGYIEVSGDTVISSRLYLRYPGEYIGDEKMIMEPAKALNMQIEDIQEIMGIQDVKRIIERIRDIRLIYAMNTDDNLEASWRYNIGEYIFIINAFTGDLMNYGMVKI
;
A
#
# COMPACT_ATOMS: atom_id res chain seq x y z
N MET A 1 21.24 24.41 -67.77
CA MET A 1 20.47 23.36 -67.08
C MET A 1 21.14 22.84 -65.80
N LYS A 2 22.36 22.27 -65.82
CA LYS A 2 23.03 21.75 -64.59
C LYS A 2 23.15 22.76 -63.43
N LYS A 3 23.48 24.02 -63.74
CA LYS A 3 23.64 25.10 -62.74
C LYS A 3 22.33 25.48 -62.01
N ASN A 4 21.20 25.40 -62.71
CA ASN A 4 19.88 25.67 -62.11
C ASN A 4 19.41 24.50 -61.23
N VAL A 5 19.75 23.26 -61.60
CA VAL A 5 19.45 22.07 -60.79
C VAL A 5 20.26 22.08 -59.49
N GLU A 6 21.53 22.46 -59.53
CA GLU A 6 22.32 22.61 -58.30
C GLU A 6 21.80 23.72 -57.41
N MET A 7 21.45 24.87 -57.98
CA MET A 7 20.87 25.98 -57.22
C MET A 7 19.55 25.57 -56.53
N ILE A 8 18.67 24.82 -57.22
CA ILE A 8 17.43 24.28 -56.64
C ILE A 8 17.74 23.28 -55.51
N LYS A 9 18.71 22.38 -55.70
CA LYS A 9 19.12 21.44 -54.64
C LYS A 9 19.63 22.18 -53.41
N THR A 10 20.46 23.21 -53.60
CA THR A 10 20.97 24.03 -52.51
C THR A 10 19.84 24.74 -51.76
N VAL A 11 18.87 25.32 -52.48
CA VAL A 11 17.70 25.98 -51.87
C VAL A 11 16.83 24.98 -51.08
N VAL A 12 16.56 23.81 -51.65
CA VAL A 12 15.81 22.74 -50.98
C VAL A 12 16.55 22.25 -49.73
N LEU A 13 17.87 22.12 -49.80
CA LEU A 13 18.69 21.71 -48.66
C LEU A 13 18.66 22.74 -47.53
N TRP A 14 18.76 24.03 -47.88
CA TRP A 14 18.63 25.12 -46.90
C TRP A 14 17.23 25.17 -46.28
N MET A 15 16.18 24.93 -47.08
CA MET A 15 14.81 24.88 -46.58
C MET A 15 14.59 23.70 -45.63
N LEU A 16 15.13 22.52 -45.96
CA LEU A 16 15.11 21.34 -45.07
C LEU A 16 15.91 21.57 -43.79
N PHE A 17 17.05 22.25 -43.88
CA PHE A 17 17.88 22.58 -42.72
C PHE A 17 17.20 23.61 -41.81
N LEU A 18 16.61 24.66 -42.37
CA LEU A 18 15.84 25.65 -41.60
C LEU A 18 14.57 25.04 -41.00
N SER A 19 13.89 24.15 -41.74
CA SER A 19 12.75 23.37 -41.26
C SER A 19 13.14 22.48 -40.08
N SER A 20 14.27 21.76 -40.17
CA SER A 20 14.72 20.89 -39.08
C SER A 20 15.13 21.71 -37.85
N MET A 21 15.78 22.85 -38.05
CA MET A 21 16.15 23.75 -36.96
C MET A 21 14.93 24.39 -36.31
N ALA A 22 13.93 24.80 -37.10
CA ALA A 22 12.65 25.29 -36.58
C ALA A 22 11.90 24.20 -35.79
N LEU A 23 11.86 22.96 -36.29
CA LEU A 23 11.29 21.82 -35.55
C LEU A 23 12.03 21.55 -34.24
N VAL A 24 13.36 21.69 -34.21
CA VAL A 24 14.16 21.56 -32.97
C VAL A 24 13.85 22.70 -32.00
N ILE A 25 13.74 23.95 -32.47
CA ILE A 25 13.42 25.11 -31.63
C ILE A 25 11.99 25.04 -31.10
N ILE A 26 11.02 24.66 -31.93
CA ILE A 26 9.63 24.43 -31.56
C ILE A 26 9.56 23.30 -30.52
N ARG A 27 10.28 22.19 -30.74
CA ARG A 27 10.39 21.07 -29.79
C ARG A 27 11.00 21.50 -28.45
N TYR A 28 12.06 22.31 -28.46
CA TYR A 28 12.70 22.76 -27.22
C TYR A 28 11.88 23.80 -26.45
N ASN A 29 11.16 24.70 -27.14
CA ASN A 29 10.37 25.74 -26.48
C ASN A 29 8.96 25.30 -26.06
N LEU A 30 8.36 24.30 -26.70
CA LEU A 30 7.06 23.73 -26.28
C LEU A 30 7.18 22.78 -25.08
N VAL A 31 8.30 22.09 -24.93
CA VAL A 31 8.51 21.13 -23.82
C VAL A 31 8.67 21.83 -22.47
N GLY A 32 8.93 23.15 -22.45
CA GLY A 32 9.24 23.89 -21.24
C GLY A 32 8.10 24.66 -20.58
N HIS A 33 6.90 24.81 -21.16
CA HIS A 33 5.89 25.74 -20.62
C HIS A 33 4.47 25.16 -20.48
N LYS A 34 4.07 25.03 -19.20
CA LYS A 34 2.72 24.91 -18.63
C LYS A 34 1.99 23.59 -18.88
N ALA A 35 2.31 22.59 -18.07
CA ALA A 35 1.30 21.64 -17.60
C ALA A 35 0.74 22.16 -16.26
N TYR A 36 -0.14 23.16 -16.31
CA TYR A 36 -1.09 23.35 -15.22
C TYR A 36 -2.29 22.51 -15.60
N THR A 37 -2.39 21.31 -15.02
CA THR A 37 -3.56 20.46 -15.16
C THR A 37 -4.73 21.19 -14.51
N GLU A 38 -5.68 21.66 -15.33
CA GLU A 38 -7.02 21.96 -14.86
C GLU A 38 -7.55 20.69 -14.19
N SER A 39 -7.70 20.71 -12.87
CA SER A 39 -8.40 19.66 -12.16
C SER A 39 -9.84 19.64 -12.69
N LYS A 40 -10.28 18.48 -13.19
CA LYS A 40 -11.68 18.28 -13.53
C LYS A 40 -12.51 18.61 -12.27
N MET A 41 -13.30 19.69 -12.32
CA MET A 41 -14.19 20.09 -11.24
C MET A 41 -15.00 18.87 -10.77
N GLY A 42 -14.86 18.47 -9.50
CA GLY A 42 -15.74 17.52 -8.82
C GLY A 42 -15.10 16.22 -8.30
N VAL A 43 -13.85 15.88 -8.65
CA VAL A 43 -13.17 14.67 -8.11
C VAL A 43 -12.07 15.08 -7.13
N SER A 44 -12.23 14.68 -5.86
CA SER A 44 -11.17 14.80 -4.84
C SER A 44 -10.23 13.61 -4.95
N TYR A 45 -8.93 13.84 -5.09
CA TYR A 45 -7.87 12.81 -5.08
C TYR A 45 -7.09 12.81 -3.76
N GLU A 46 -7.77 13.12 -2.65
CA GLU A 46 -7.18 13.02 -1.31
C GLU A 46 -7.27 11.58 -0.77
N VAL A 47 -6.47 11.28 0.26
CA VAL A 47 -6.52 10.00 0.98
C VAL A 47 -7.88 9.81 1.64
N GLU A 48 -8.51 8.66 1.42
CA GLU A 48 -9.77 8.29 2.05
C GLU A 48 -9.58 7.22 3.14
N SER A 49 -10.63 7.03 3.94
CA SER A 49 -10.62 6.12 5.10
C SER A 49 -10.28 4.67 4.76
N ASN A 50 -10.63 4.22 3.55
CA ASN A 50 -10.37 2.88 3.05
C ASN A 50 -8.94 2.71 2.49
N ASN A 51 -8.20 3.81 2.27
CA ASN A 51 -6.84 3.74 1.74
C ASN A 51 -5.78 3.52 2.82
N ILE A 52 -6.12 3.72 4.10
CA ILE A 52 -5.23 3.46 5.23
C ILE A 52 -5.99 2.64 6.26
N THR A 53 -5.63 1.37 6.33
CA THR A 53 -6.22 0.41 7.26
C THR A 53 -5.14 -0.13 8.17
N PRO A 54 -5.42 -0.34 9.47
CA PRO A 54 -4.50 -1.06 10.32
C PRO A 54 -4.33 -2.50 9.80
N SER A 55 -3.11 -3.01 9.84
CA SER A 55 -2.82 -4.38 9.44
C SER A 55 -3.47 -5.39 10.39
N ASN A 56 -3.47 -5.06 11.68
CA ASN A 56 -4.11 -5.83 12.74
C ASN A 56 -4.78 -4.91 13.76
N ILE A 57 -5.88 -5.38 14.34
CA ILE A 57 -6.53 -4.77 15.50
C ILE A 57 -6.53 -5.83 16.59
N ILE A 58 -5.83 -5.53 17.69
CA ILE A 58 -5.69 -6.42 18.85
C ILE A 58 -6.45 -5.80 20.02
N ILE A 59 -7.28 -6.59 20.67
CA ILE A 59 -7.96 -6.21 21.91
C ILE A 59 -7.38 -7.08 23.02
N ARG A 60 -6.78 -6.45 24.02
CA ARG A 60 -6.22 -7.09 25.21
C ARG A 60 -7.11 -6.77 26.41
N LEU A 61 -7.59 -7.81 27.09
CA LEU A 61 -8.21 -7.67 28.40
C LEU A 61 -7.20 -7.89 29.53
N ASN A 62 -6.33 -8.88 29.37
CA ASN A 62 -5.20 -9.15 30.25
C ASN A 62 -4.14 -9.96 29.47
N GLN A 63 -3.07 -10.40 30.14
CA GLN A 63 -1.96 -11.11 29.50
C GLN A 63 -2.38 -12.40 28.77
N TYR A 64 -3.47 -13.06 29.17
CA TYR A 64 -3.89 -14.36 28.62
C TYR A 64 -5.31 -14.37 28.04
N ASP A 65 -5.93 -13.19 27.95
CA ASP A 65 -7.24 -13.01 27.33
C ASP A 65 -7.14 -11.86 26.33
N MET A 66 -6.90 -12.23 25.08
CA MET A 66 -6.80 -11.32 23.95
C MET A 66 -7.70 -11.79 22.81
N THR A 67 -7.96 -10.89 21.87
CA THR A 67 -8.58 -11.25 20.59
C THR A 67 -8.00 -10.40 19.47
N GLN A 68 -7.94 -10.97 18.28
CA GLN A 68 -7.52 -10.29 17.06
C GLN A 68 -8.73 -10.18 16.12
N ILE A 69 -9.05 -8.96 15.70
CA ILE A 69 -10.17 -8.72 14.79
C ILE A 69 -9.74 -9.05 13.37
N ILE A 70 -10.18 -10.22 12.88
CA ILE A 70 -9.87 -10.70 11.53
C ILE A 70 -10.93 -10.25 10.52
N LYS A 71 -12.22 -10.43 10.86
CA LYS A 71 -13.36 -9.96 10.07
C LYS A 71 -13.85 -8.61 10.59
N ASP A 72 -14.59 -7.87 9.76
CA ASP A 72 -15.29 -6.65 10.19
C ASP A 72 -14.39 -5.54 10.75
N LYS A 73 -13.09 -5.55 10.39
CA LYS A 73 -12.06 -4.60 10.84
C LYS A 73 -12.50 -3.13 10.70
N ASN A 74 -13.25 -2.80 9.66
CA ASN A 74 -13.73 -1.43 9.42
C ASN A 74 -14.63 -0.87 10.52
N PHE A 75 -15.46 -1.71 11.15
CA PHE A 75 -16.36 -1.23 12.21
C PHE A 75 -15.55 -0.83 13.44
N TYR A 76 -14.64 -1.70 13.89
CA TYR A 76 -13.74 -1.42 15.01
C TYR A 76 -12.81 -0.25 14.73
N TYR A 77 -12.26 -0.16 13.52
CA TYR A 77 -11.40 0.95 13.14
C TYR A 77 -12.18 2.27 13.06
N SER A 78 -13.43 2.27 12.59
CA SER A 78 -14.27 3.46 12.56
C SER A 78 -14.61 3.97 13.96
N GLU A 79 -14.85 3.07 14.91
CA GLU A 79 -15.00 3.46 16.31
C GLU A 79 -13.70 4.05 16.88
N ALA A 80 -12.56 3.42 16.62
CA ALA A 80 -11.26 3.93 17.06
C ALA A 80 -10.92 5.31 16.48
N LYS A 81 -11.24 5.56 15.20
CA LYS A 81 -11.12 6.89 14.57
C LYS A 81 -11.92 7.94 15.35
N THR A 82 -13.14 7.62 15.75
CA THR A 82 -13.98 8.53 16.54
C THR A 82 -13.34 8.87 17.88
N LYS A 83 -12.69 7.89 18.55
CA LYS A 83 -11.96 8.16 19.80
C LYS A 83 -10.69 8.98 19.58
N LEU A 84 -10.03 8.76 18.45
CA LEU A 84 -8.86 9.56 18.06
C LEU A 84 -9.24 11.01 17.76
N ILE A 85 -10.38 11.25 17.08
CA ILE A 85 -10.95 12.60 16.89
C ILE A 85 -11.12 13.30 18.24
N ASN A 86 -11.75 12.64 19.21
CA ASN A 86 -11.95 13.20 20.55
C ASN A 86 -10.62 13.53 21.26
N SER A 87 -9.59 12.73 21.00
CA SER A 87 -8.25 12.91 21.59
C SER A 87 -7.48 14.08 20.95
N LEU A 88 -7.74 14.38 19.68
CA LEU A 88 -6.96 15.33 18.87
C LEU A 88 -7.70 16.64 18.51
N SER A 89 -9.02 16.71 18.71
CA SER A 89 -9.82 17.90 18.36
C SER A 89 -9.55 19.11 19.26
N GLN A 90 -8.93 18.90 20.42
CA GLN A 90 -8.57 19.96 21.35
C GLN A 90 -7.06 20.23 21.28
N LYS A 91 -6.60 21.38 21.77
CA LYS A 91 -5.17 21.69 22.00
C LYS A 91 -4.61 20.83 23.15
N ASN A 92 -4.68 19.52 23.01
CA ASN A 92 -4.11 18.57 23.94
C ASN A 92 -2.60 18.50 23.66
N SER A 93 -1.81 18.53 24.73
CA SER A 93 -0.36 18.38 24.62
C SER A 93 -0.03 16.93 24.32
N LEU A 94 0.52 16.68 23.12
CA LEU A 94 1.25 15.45 22.84
C LEU A 94 2.51 15.44 23.72
N LYS A 95 2.65 14.41 24.56
CA LYS A 95 3.80 14.25 25.45
C LYS A 95 4.69 13.14 24.91
N ASN A 96 5.97 13.42 24.68
CA ASN A 96 6.96 12.39 24.42
C ASN A 96 7.23 11.60 25.72
N ILE A 97 7.25 10.28 25.62
CA ILE A 97 7.42 9.35 26.75
C ILE A 97 8.52 8.34 26.43
N LYS A 98 9.05 7.68 27.47
CA LYS A 98 10.03 6.60 27.28
C LYS A 98 9.35 5.33 26.76
N GLU A 99 10.12 4.51 26.04
CA GLU A 99 9.68 3.17 25.60
C GLU A 99 9.15 2.31 26.77
N SER A 100 9.77 2.40 27.94
CA SER A 100 9.33 1.67 29.14
C SER A 100 7.92 2.07 29.59
N GLU A 101 7.60 3.37 29.52
CA GLU A 101 6.26 3.88 29.88
C GLU A 101 5.21 3.35 28.90
N TYR A 102 5.52 3.33 27.60
CA TYR A 102 4.66 2.73 26.58
C TYR A 102 4.43 1.23 26.81
N LYS A 103 5.51 0.48 27.08
CA LYS A 103 5.44 -0.96 27.36
C LYS A 103 4.62 -1.26 28.62
N ASP A 104 4.72 -0.43 29.65
CA ASP A 104 3.93 -0.60 30.87
C ASP A 104 2.45 -0.30 30.64
N ALA A 105 2.13 0.74 29.86
CA ALA A 105 0.75 1.01 29.46
C ALA A 105 0.14 -0.14 28.67
N LYS A 106 0.92 -0.78 27.79
CA LYS A 106 0.46 -1.90 26.94
C LYS A 106 0.22 -3.21 27.72
N LYS A 107 0.70 -3.32 28.96
CA LYS A 107 0.35 -4.44 29.86
C LYS A 107 -1.08 -4.33 30.41
N LEU A 108 -1.64 -3.11 30.46
CA LEU A 108 -3.02 -2.87 30.86
C LEU A 108 -4.00 -3.35 29.77
N PRO A 109 -5.30 -3.53 30.08
CA PRO A 109 -6.31 -3.72 29.05
C PRO A 109 -6.19 -2.62 28.00
N ASN A 110 -6.18 -2.97 26.72
CA ASN A 110 -5.98 -2.02 25.64
C ASN A 110 -6.58 -2.48 24.31
N ILE A 111 -6.76 -1.53 23.39
CA ILE A 111 -7.12 -1.77 22.00
C ILE A 111 -5.98 -1.19 21.16
N THR A 112 -5.23 -2.04 20.47
CA THR A 112 -4.05 -1.67 19.70
C THR A 112 -4.33 -1.82 18.20
N LEU A 113 -4.14 -0.72 17.46
CA LEU A 113 -4.09 -0.69 16.01
C LEU A 113 -2.64 -0.79 15.56
N LEU A 114 -2.31 -1.77 14.72
CA LEU A 114 -0.98 -1.95 14.14
C LEU A 114 -0.96 -1.43 12.71
N PHE A 115 0.11 -0.72 12.32
CA PHE A 115 0.34 -0.17 10.98
C PHE A 115 1.74 -0.53 10.50
N ASP A 116 1.92 -0.61 9.18
CA ASP A 116 3.22 -0.87 8.56
C ASP A 116 4.05 0.41 8.35
N GLY A 117 3.89 1.41 9.23
CA GLY A 117 4.61 2.69 9.17
C GLY A 117 3.92 3.70 8.23
N ILE A 118 2.85 4.33 8.71
CA ILE A 118 2.04 5.28 7.92
C ILE A 118 2.34 6.72 8.36
N PRO A 119 2.48 7.70 7.44
CA PRO A 119 2.64 9.10 7.80
C PRO A 119 1.51 9.59 8.73
N ALA A 120 1.86 10.29 9.80
CA ALA A 120 0.89 10.83 10.75
C ALA A 120 -0.13 11.77 10.09
N ASP A 121 0.30 12.53 9.08
CA ASP A 121 -0.55 13.37 8.22
C ASP A 121 -1.71 12.60 7.58
N TYR A 122 -1.53 11.31 7.26
CA TYR A 122 -2.61 10.50 6.69
C TYR A 122 -3.65 10.14 7.74
N ILE A 123 -3.22 9.87 8.98
CA ILE A 123 -4.14 9.65 10.09
C ILE A 123 -4.96 10.91 10.35
N GLU A 124 -4.34 12.10 10.35
CA GLU A 124 -5.06 13.39 10.48
C GLU A 124 -6.12 13.60 9.39
N LYS A 125 -5.75 13.35 8.12
CA LYS A 125 -6.67 13.47 6.99
C LYS A 125 -7.88 12.55 7.14
N ILE A 126 -7.65 11.31 7.55
CA ILE A 126 -8.72 10.30 7.65
C ILE A 126 -9.70 10.58 8.79
N ILE A 127 -9.23 11.20 9.86
CA ILE A 127 -10.09 11.66 10.94
C ILE A 127 -10.65 13.07 10.68
N ASN A 128 -10.38 13.65 9.51
CA ASN A 128 -10.83 14.96 9.06
C ASN A 128 -10.46 16.10 10.03
N LEU A 129 -9.27 16.04 10.61
CA LEU A 129 -8.68 17.12 11.41
C LEU A 129 -7.47 17.71 10.68
N LYS A 130 -7.06 18.92 11.06
CA LYS A 130 -5.93 19.63 10.46
C LYS A 130 -5.01 20.19 11.54
N LYS A 131 -3.70 20.02 11.38
CA LYS A 131 -2.68 20.58 12.28
C LYS A 131 -2.89 20.12 13.72
N THR A 132 -3.13 18.84 13.91
CA THR A 132 -3.29 18.27 15.24
C THR A 132 -1.93 18.11 15.91
N ALA A 133 -1.92 17.69 17.17
CA ALA A 133 -0.68 17.50 17.90
C ALA A 133 0.22 16.39 17.31
N ILE A 134 -0.30 15.54 16.41
CA ILE A 134 0.44 14.42 15.82
C ILE A 134 1.02 14.72 14.43
N SER A 135 0.79 15.88 13.81
CA SER A 135 1.18 16.13 12.41
C SER A 135 2.66 15.81 12.14
N ASP A 136 3.53 16.21 13.07
CA ASP A 136 4.99 16.19 12.85
C ASP A 136 5.71 14.98 13.48
N ILE A 137 5.00 13.96 13.97
CA ILE A 137 5.62 12.81 14.65
C ILE A 137 6.19 11.75 13.70
N GLY A 138 6.18 12.03 12.40
CA GLY A 138 6.69 11.14 11.36
C GLY A 138 5.74 9.98 11.03
N TYR A 139 6.23 8.75 11.15
CA TYR A 139 5.51 7.54 10.73
C TYR A 139 4.99 6.76 11.94
N ILE A 140 3.69 6.50 11.97
CA ILE A 140 2.99 5.77 13.03
C ILE A 140 3.02 4.27 12.74
N LYS A 141 3.44 3.50 13.75
CA LYS A 141 3.46 2.03 13.73
C LYS A 141 2.37 1.42 14.60
N GLU A 142 2.06 2.03 15.74
CA GLU A 142 1.01 1.54 16.63
C GLU A 142 0.22 2.69 17.26
N ILE A 143 -1.10 2.53 17.40
CA ILE A 143 -1.96 3.39 18.21
C ILE A 143 -2.67 2.51 19.23
N CYS A 144 -2.45 2.77 20.51
CA CYS A 144 -2.94 1.97 21.63
C CYS A 144 -3.89 2.81 22.49
N PHE A 145 -5.16 2.39 22.56
CA PHE A 145 -6.18 3.01 23.40
C PHE A 145 -6.31 2.23 24.71
N LEU A 146 -6.30 2.94 25.83
CA LEU A 146 -6.73 2.35 27.10
C LEU A 146 -8.26 2.49 27.23
N PRO A 147 -9.06 1.40 27.17
CA PRO A 147 -10.50 1.46 27.28
C PRO A 147 -10.91 2.00 28.66
N ASN A 148 -11.97 2.80 28.68
CA ASN A 148 -12.50 3.48 29.88
C ASN A 148 -11.49 4.42 30.56
N SER A 149 -10.41 4.78 29.86
CA SER A 149 -9.39 5.74 30.27
C SER A 149 -9.32 6.90 29.28
N GLN A 150 -8.73 8.03 29.68
CA GLN A 150 -8.51 9.18 28.82
C GLN A 150 -7.25 9.04 27.96
N TYR A 151 -6.40 8.04 28.21
CA TYR A 151 -5.08 7.97 27.60
C TYR A 151 -5.09 7.18 26.29
N VAL A 152 -4.36 7.71 25.31
CA VAL A 152 -4.02 7.07 24.04
C VAL A 152 -2.51 7.15 23.88
N TYR A 153 -1.89 6.05 23.50
CA TYR A 153 -0.45 5.95 23.29
C TYR A 153 -0.15 5.72 21.82
N ILE A 154 0.88 6.37 21.31
CA ILE A 154 1.29 6.26 19.91
C ILE A 154 2.76 5.85 19.87
N LYS A 155 3.04 4.78 19.13
CA LYS A 155 4.41 4.38 18.77
C LYS A 155 4.67 4.83 17.34
N ALA A 156 5.57 5.79 17.19
CA ALA A 156 6.11 6.17 15.90
C ALA A 156 7.37 5.35 15.58
N THR A 157 7.98 5.57 14.41
CA THR A 157 9.23 4.90 14.03
C THR A 157 10.36 5.20 14.99
N GLU A 158 10.50 6.45 15.42
CA GLU A 158 11.64 6.94 16.22
C GLU A 158 11.32 7.10 17.72
N ASP A 159 10.05 7.34 18.06
CA ASP A 159 9.65 7.84 19.39
C ASP A 159 8.30 7.29 19.86
N PHE A 160 8.03 7.49 21.15
CA PHE A 160 6.80 7.09 21.82
C PHE A 160 6.09 8.32 22.39
N TYR A 161 4.76 8.33 22.29
CA TYR A 161 3.95 9.46 22.68
C TYR A 161 2.72 9.06 23.50
N GLU A 162 2.30 9.98 24.37
CA GLU A 162 1.07 9.93 25.15
C GLU A 162 0.17 11.11 24.76
N LEU A 163 -1.10 10.81 24.54
CA LEU A 163 -2.18 11.76 24.36
C LEU A 163 -3.20 11.56 25.48
N LYS A 164 -3.71 12.66 26.01
CA LYS A 164 -4.80 12.67 26.97
C LYS A 164 -6.05 13.27 26.34
N ALA A 165 -7.06 12.43 26.14
CA ALA A 165 -8.38 12.83 25.71
C ALA A 165 -9.16 13.53 26.83
N GLU A 166 -10.13 14.35 26.44
CA GLU A 166 -11.04 15.00 27.39
C GLU A 166 -11.98 13.99 28.05
N ASN A 167 -12.49 13.04 27.25
CA ASN A 167 -13.42 12.01 27.69
C ASN A 167 -12.75 10.65 27.76
N LYS A 168 -13.33 9.75 28.54
CA LYS A 168 -12.90 8.36 28.56
C LYS A 168 -13.16 7.71 27.20
N ASN A 169 -12.22 6.89 26.76
CA ASN A 169 -12.30 6.08 25.56
C ASN A 169 -13.21 4.87 25.83
N THR A 170 -14.53 5.04 25.72
CA THR A 170 -15.48 3.93 25.80
C THR A 170 -15.67 3.31 24.41
N PHE A 171 -15.54 1.99 24.27
CA PHE A 171 -15.68 1.26 23.01
C PHE A 171 -16.85 0.28 23.08
N GLU A 172 -17.97 0.63 22.44
CA GLU A 172 -19.21 -0.16 22.51
C GLU A 172 -19.08 -1.48 21.73
N LEU A 173 -18.44 -1.48 20.56
CA LEU A 173 -18.25 -2.72 19.80
C LEU A 173 -17.38 -3.73 20.56
N VAL A 174 -16.42 -3.21 21.32
CA VAL A 174 -15.55 -4.02 22.17
C VAL A 174 -16.32 -4.56 23.37
N ASN A 175 -17.15 -3.74 24.02
CA ASN A 175 -18.04 -4.20 25.08
C ASN A 175 -19.00 -5.29 24.58
N ASP A 176 -19.62 -5.09 23.41
CA ASP A 176 -20.54 -6.04 22.78
C ASP A 176 -19.84 -7.35 22.40
N LEU A 177 -18.59 -7.29 21.92
CA LEU A 177 -17.80 -8.46 21.58
C LEU A 177 -17.66 -9.41 22.76
N PHE A 178 -17.45 -8.86 23.97
CA PHE A 178 -17.33 -9.66 25.19
C PHE A 178 -18.65 -10.22 25.71
N SER A 179 -19.78 -9.62 25.33
CA SER A 179 -21.10 -10.19 25.61
C SER A 179 -21.43 -11.41 24.73
N LYS A 180 -20.64 -11.63 23.66
CA LYS A 180 -20.77 -12.72 22.71
C LYS A 180 -19.64 -13.74 22.90
N ASN A 181 -19.82 -14.94 22.37
CA ASN A 181 -18.71 -15.87 22.23
C ASN A 181 -17.74 -15.33 21.17
N TYR A 182 -16.59 -14.81 21.60
CA TYR A 182 -15.51 -14.37 20.73
C TYR A 182 -14.35 -15.38 20.73
N THR A 183 -13.58 -15.40 19.64
CA THR A 183 -12.39 -16.22 19.57
C THR A 183 -11.30 -15.64 20.47
N ARG A 184 -10.85 -16.42 21.44
CA ARG A 184 -9.71 -16.06 22.30
C ARG A 184 -8.40 -16.33 21.61
N TYR A 185 -7.46 -15.42 21.78
CA TYR A 185 -6.10 -15.46 21.27
C TYR A 185 -5.10 -15.32 22.42
N TYR A 186 -3.91 -15.87 22.24
CA TYR A 186 -2.84 -15.81 23.23
C TYR A 186 -1.45 -15.67 22.56
N PRO A 187 -0.49 -15.04 23.24
CA PRO A 187 0.88 -14.88 22.74
C PRO A 187 1.67 -16.19 22.92
N LYS A 188 1.34 -17.23 22.13
CA LYS A 188 1.90 -18.59 22.26
C LYS A 188 3.43 -18.63 22.30
N PHE A 189 4.09 -17.67 21.66
CA PHE A 189 5.54 -17.63 21.53
C PHE A 189 6.23 -16.73 22.56
N GLU A 190 5.55 -16.23 23.60
CA GLU A 190 6.13 -15.26 24.55
C GLU A 190 7.46 -15.68 25.22
N ASN A 191 7.74 -16.98 25.33
CA ASN A 191 8.98 -17.51 25.91
C ASN A 191 10.16 -17.59 24.92
N ILE A 192 9.88 -17.41 23.63
CA ILE A 192 10.83 -17.65 22.52
C ILE A 192 10.88 -16.43 21.58
N ASN A 193 9.85 -15.59 21.57
CA ASN A 193 9.73 -14.43 20.70
C ASN A 193 9.23 -13.24 21.52
N ASP A 194 10.01 -12.16 21.52
CA ASP A 194 9.72 -10.94 22.29
C ASP A 194 8.56 -10.12 21.71
N ASN A 195 8.04 -10.49 20.53
CA ASN A 195 6.92 -9.80 19.91
C ASN A 195 5.57 -10.30 20.44
N GLU A 196 5.06 -9.59 21.45
CA GLU A 196 3.76 -9.83 22.08
C GLU A 196 2.53 -9.62 21.16
N ASN A 197 2.71 -9.09 19.96
CA ASN A 197 1.63 -8.90 18.99
C ASN A 197 1.39 -10.18 18.15
N ILE A 198 2.25 -11.19 18.26
CA ILE A 198 2.08 -12.47 17.55
C ILE A 198 1.13 -13.33 18.36
N LEU A 199 -0.12 -13.33 17.94
CA LEU A 199 -1.20 -14.01 18.62
C LEU A 199 -1.65 -15.24 17.84
N LEU A 200 -1.95 -16.32 18.57
CA LEU A 200 -2.55 -17.53 18.01
C LEU A 200 -3.89 -17.82 18.69
N PRO A 201 -4.90 -18.27 17.94
CA PRO A 201 -6.23 -18.54 18.47
C PRO A 201 -6.23 -19.82 19.34
N LEU A 202 -7.00 -19.82 20.42
CA LEU A 202 -7.22 -21.00 21.27
C LEU A 202 -8.25 -21.95 20.66
N THR A 203 -9.25 -21.38 20.00
CA THR A 203 -10.27 -22.10 19.24
C THR A 203 -10.34 -21.45 17.87
N PHE A 204 -10.53 -22.22 16.82
CA PHE A 204 -10.51 -21.69 15.47
C PHE A 204 -11.72 -22.18 14.69
N ASP A 205 -12.63 -21.25 14.38
CA ASP A 205 -13.82 -21.48 13.56
C ASP A 205 -14.07 -20.27 12.66
N ILE A 206 -13.09 -20.01 11.79
CA ILE A 206 -13.20 -18.97 10.77
C ILE A 206 -13.51 -19.63 9.45
N ARG A 207 -14.53 -19.11 8.78
CA ARG A 207 -14.91 -19.51 7.42
C ARG A 207 -14.65 -18.39 6.44
N MET A 208 -14.13 -18.72 5.28
CA MET A 208 -13.80 -17.79 4.21
C MET A 208 -14.37 -18.29 2.88
N LYS A 209 -14.69 -17.36 1.98
CA LYS A 209 -14.99 -17.66 0.58
C LYS A 209 -13.80 -17.34 -0.30
N GLU A 210 -13.71 -18.03 -1.42
CA GLU A 210 -12.85 -17.64 -2.54
C GLU A 210 -13.46 -16.41 -3.23
N ALA A 211 -12.63 -15.63 -3.92
CA ALA A 211 -13.11 -14.55 -4.78
C ALA A 211 -12.47 -14.67 -6.16
N ASP A 212 -13.15 -14.23 -7.20
CA ASP A 212 -12.52 -14.12 -8.52
C ASP A 212 -11.62 -12.88 -8.58
N THR A 213 -10.81 -12.78 -9.65
CA THR A 213 -10.12 -11.54 -10.00
C THR A 213 -10.61 -11.04 -11.35
N ARG A 214 -10.61 -9.72 -11.51
CA ARG A 214 -10.95 -9.05 -12.76
C ARG A 214 -9.75 -8.31 -13.31
N ASN A 215 -9.68 -8.18 -14.63
CA ASN A 215 -8.64 -7.38 -15.27
C ASN A 215 -9.21 -6.03 -15.70
N ILE A 216 -8.53 -4.93 -15.41
CA ILE A 216 -8.91 -3.59 -15.88
C ILE A 216 -9.02 -3.56 -17.41
N LEU A 217 -8.22 -4.37 -18.09
CA LEU A 217 -8.22 -4.47 -19.56
C LEU A 217 -9.50 -5.10 -20.13
N ASP A 218 -10.33 -5.74 -19.30
CA ASP A 218 -11.65 -6.23 -19.72
C ASP A 218 -12.67 -5.08 -19.87
N GLU A 219 -12.43 -3.95 -19.20
CA GLU A 219 -13.32 -2.80 -19.15
C GLU A 219 -12.76 -1.58 -19.90
N VAL A 220 -11.43 -1.43 -19.93
CA VAL A 220 -10.72 -0.27 -20.48
C VAL A 220 -9.73 -0.70 -21.56
N LYS A 221 -9.75 -0.02 -22.72
CA LYS A 221 -8.80 -0.32 -23.79
C LYS A 221 -7.42 0.21 -23.46
N ILE A 222 -6.40 -0.56 -23.85
CA ILE A 222 -4.97 -0.19 -23.70
C ILE A 222 -4.66 1.17 -24.33
N THR A 223 -5.27 1.48 -25.48
CA THR A 223 -5.10 2.77 -26.16
C THR A 223 -5.61 3.93 -25.32
N ASP A 224 -6.75 3.73 -24.64
CA ASP A 224 -7.40 4.77 -23.84
C ASP A 224 -6.56 5.06 -22.58
N ILE A 225 -6.01 4.02 -21.94
CA ILE A 225 -5.06 4.17 -20.83
C ILE A 225 -3.83 4.98 -21.27
N ALA A 226 -3.26 4.65 -22.42
CA ALA A 226 -2.08 5.34 -22.94
C ALA A 226 -2.38 6.81 -23.28
N GLU A 227 -3.50 7.07 -23.93
CA GLU A 227 -3.97 8.42 -24.25
C GLU A 227 -4.24 9.25 -22.98
N HIS A 228 -4.86 8.67 -21.95
CA HIS A 228 -5.12 9.35 -20.69
C HIS A 228 -3.83 9.73 -19.92
N ILE A 229 -2.83 8.85 -19.89
CA ILE A 229 -1.56 9.10 -19.20
C ILE A 229 -0.70 10.12 -19.97
N LEU A 230 -0.58 9.93 -21.29
CA LEU A 230 0.30 10.73 -22.14
C LEU A 230 -0.35 12.05 -22.55
N LYS A 231 -1.68 12.15 -22.51
CA LYS A 231 -2.48 13.35 -22.85
C LYS A 231 -2.08 13.83 -24.26
N ASP A 232 -1.88 15.13 -24.45
CA ASP A 232 -1.46 15.72 -25.73
C ASP A 232 -0.15 15.14 -26.30
N ARG A 233 0.67 14.48 -25.47
CA ARG A 233 1.92 13.84 -25.94
C ARG A 233 1.66 12.56 -26.71
N PHE A 234 0.48 11.95 -26.54
CA PHE A 234 0.12 10.68 -27.17
C PHE A 234 0.27 10.71 -28.70
N ASP A 235 -0.18 11.79 -29.35
CA ASP A 235 -0.07 12.00 -30.80
C ASP A 235 1.37 12.01 -31.32
N PHE A 236 2.34 12.27 -30.44
CA PHE A 236 3.77 12.33 -30.75
C PHE A 236 4.55 11.13 -30.22
N THR A 237 3.85 10.09 -29.74
CA THR A 237 4.50 8.87 -29.28
C THR A 237 4.80 7.91 -30.43
N SER A 238 5.94 7.23 -30.32
CA SER A 238 6.16 5.99 -31.06
C SER A 238 5.52 4.84 -30.30
N SER A 239 4.60 4.11 -30.93
CA SER A 239 3.98 2.90 -30.38
C SER A 239 4.51 1.64 -31.08
N LEU A 240 4.75 0.57 -30.33
CA LEU A 240 5.08 -0.75 -30.87
C LEU A 240 4.37 -1.84 -30.05
N ILE A 241 3.81 -2.84 -30.73
CA ILE A 241 3.36 -4.09 -30.12
C ILE A 241 4.45 -5.13 -30.32
N GLN A 242 5.02 -5.64 -29.24
CA GLN A 242 6.06 -6.66 -29.28
C GLN A 242 5.46 -8.04 -29.54
N LYS A 243 6.29 -8.98 -30.03
CA LYS A 243 5.85 -10.35 -30.37
C LYS A 243 5.28 -11.13 -29.17
N ASN A 244 5.67 -10.76 -27.96
CA ASN A 244 5.18 -11.34 -26.71
C ASN A 244 3.86 -10.73 -26.22
N GLY A 245 3.26 -9.82 -26.98
CA GLY A 245 2.01 -9.13 -26.65
C GLY A 245 2.17 -7.86 -25.82
N ASP A 246 3.39 -7.41 -25.52
CA ASP A 246 3.61 -6.17 -24.79
C ASP A 246 3.34 -4.94 -25.67
N TYR A 247 2.59 -3.99 -25.14
CA TYR A 247 2.39 -2.67 -25.76
C TYR A 247 3.41 -1.70 -25.20
N PHE A 248 4.09 -0.98 -26.08
CA PHE A 248 5.14 -0.04 -25.71
C PHE A 248 4.88 1.31 -26.38
N TYR A 249 4.80 2.36 -25.57
CA TYR A 249 4.70 3.75 -26.00
C TYR A 249 5.94 4.49 -25.51
N SER A 250 6.55 5.27 -26.39
CA SER A 250 7.73 6.08 -26.07
C SER A 250 7.58 7.48 -26.63
N TYR A 251 7.84 8.46 -25.77
CA TYR A 251 7.87 9.87 -26.10
C TYR A 251 9.29 10.43 -25.94
N ASN A 252 9.61 11.43 -26.77
CA ASN A 252 10.85 12.18 -26.73
C ASN A 252 12.13 11.31 -26.67
N ASN A 253 12.28 10.37 -27.60
CA ASN A 253 13.41 9.44 -27.68
C ASN A 253 13.61 8.56 -26.42
N GLY A 254 12.51 8.15 -25.77
CA GLY A 254 12.56 7.25 -24.61
C GLY A 254 12.73 7.95 -23.26
N GLN A 255 12.63 9.28 -23.22
CA GLN A 255 12.58 10.00 -21.95
C GLN A 255 11.29 9.75 -21.18
N GLU A 256 10.19 9.45 -21.86
CA GLU A 256 8.95 8.99 -21.21
C GLU A 256 8.51 7.70 -21.89
N ILE A 257 8.35 6.65 -21.08
CA ILE A 257 8.06 5.29 -21.52
C ILE A 257 6.84 4.80 -20.75
N LEU A 258 5.88 4.25 -21.48
CA LEU A 258 4.75 3.52 -20.95
C LEU A 258 4.73 2.13 -21.60
N ARG A 259 4.76 1.08 -20.77
CA ARG A 259 4.67 -0.30 -21.22
C ARG A 259 3.53 -1.01 -20.50
N ILE A 260 2.66 -1.65 -21.28
CA ILE A 260 1.61 -2.54 -20.75
C ILE A 260 1.99 -3.95 -21.18
N THR A 261 2.34 -4.77 -20.20
CA THR A 261 2.88 -6.12 -20.41
C THR A 261 1.77 -7.13 -20.62
N SER A 262 2.05 -8.20 -21.39
CA SER A 262 1.12 -9.33 -21.55
C SER A 262 0.85 -10.08 -20.25
N LYS A 263 1.70 -9.88 -19.23
CA LYS A 263 1.50 -10.37 -17.86
C LYS A 263 0.54 -9.53 -17.04
N GLY A 264 -0.04 -8.45 -17.59
CA GLY A 264 -1.03 -7.63 -16.90
C GLY A 264 -0.43 -6.55 -16.00
N PHE A 265 0.78 -6.06 -16.29
CA PHE A 265 1.35 -4.89 -15.60
C PHE A 265 1.36 -3.66 -16.48
N ILE A 266 1.24 -2.51 -15.83
CA ILE A 266 1.61 -1.22 -16.37
C ILE A 266 2.93 -0.75 -15.74
N GLU A 267 3.91 -0.49 -16.58
CA GLU A 267 5.23 0.05 -16.23
C GLU A 267 5.34 1.45 -16.86
N TYR A 268 5.55 2.47 -16.04
CA TYR A 268 5.73 3.84 -16.51
C TYR A 268 7.06 4.39 -16.00
N LYS A 269 7.75 5.17 -16.82
CA LYS A 269 9.00 5.84 -16.45
C LYS A 269 9.13 7.17 -17.19
N LYS A 270 9.51 8.23 -16.47
CA LYS A 270 9.80 9.55 -17.02
C LYS A 270 11.12 10.09 -16.49
N GLU A 271 12.03 10.40 -17.40
CA GLU A 271 13.37 10.95 -17.16
C GLU A 271 13.40 12.47 -17.36
N GLY A 272 14.29 13.15 -16.63
CA GLY A 272 14.62 14.57 -16.86
C GLY A 272 13.69 15.58 -16.20
N MET A 273 13.53 15.53 -14.88
CA MET A 273 12.77 16.55 -14.14
C MET A 273 13.66 17.63 -13.51
N GLU A 274 13.10 18.84 -13.47
CA GLU A 274 13.61 19.97 -12.70
C GLU A 274 13.33 19.77 -11.20
N ASN A 275 14.13 20.43 -10.35
CA ASN A 275 14.03 20.39 -8.89
C ASN A 275 12.69 20.95 -8.39
N ILE A 276 11.63 20.14 -8.39
CA ILE A 276 10.37 20.51 -7.76
C ILE A 276 10.43 20.07 -6.31
N GLN A 277 10.17 21.01 -5.39
CA GLN A 277 10.04 20.69 -3.98
C GLN A 277 8.80 19.80 -3.82
N ALA A 278 9.01 18.50 -3.55
CA ALA A 278 7.91 17.58 -3.35
C ALA A 278 7.27 17.76 -1.97
N ASP A 279 5.96 17.86 -1.97
CA ASP A 279 5.10 17.89 -0.78
C ASP A 279 4.28 16.60 -0.75
N LEU A 280 4.21 15.94 0.41
CA LEU A 280 3.52 14.65 0.53
C LEU A 280 2.08 14.75 0.04
N LYS A 281 1.34 15.82 0.35
CA LYS A 281 -0.05 15.99 -0.09
C LYS A 281 -0.16 16.12 -1.60
N ILE A 282 0.70 16.92 -2.23
CA ILE A 282 0.71 17.09 -3.69
C ILE A 282 1.06 15.74 -4.35
N SER A 283 2.04 15.03 -3.81
CA SER A 283 2.45 13.73 -4.35
C SER A 283 1.38 12.65 -4.18
N THR A 284 0.63 12.64 -3.07
CA THR A 284 -0.52 11.74 -2.91
C THR A 284 -1.61 12.03 -3.93
N TYR A 285 -1.89 13.30 -4.21
CA TYR A 285 -2.89 13.70 -5.20
C TYR A 285 -2.52 13.17 -6.58
N ALA A 286 -1.27 13.39 -7.00
CA ALA A 286 -0.78 12.91 -8.29
C ALA A 286 -0.79 11.38 -8.40
N MET A 287 -0.48 10.66 -7.32
CA MET A 287 -0.60 9.21 -7.25
C MET A 287 -2.04 8.74 -7.51
N PHE A 288 -3.03 9.32 -6.82
CA PHE A 288 -4.44 8.94 -7.01
C PHE A 288 -5.00 9.39 -8.37
N GLU A 289 -4.59 10.55 -8.89
CA GLU A 289 -4.93 10.96 -10.26
C GLU A 289 -4.43 9.92 -11.25
N PHE A 290 -3.17 9.47 -11.12
CA PHE A 290 -2.57 8.48 -12.00
C PHE A 290 -3.30 7.13 -11.95
N LEU A 291 -3.65 6.64 -10.76
CA LEU A 291 -4.47 5.43 -10.60
C LEU A 291 -5.82 5.56 -11.32
N ASN A 292 -6.46 6.73 -11.22
CA ASN A 292 -7.72 7.00 -11.90
C ASN A 292 -7.57 7.05 -13.44
N LEU A 293 -6.46 7.58 -13.97
CA LEU A 293 -6.19 7.59 -15.42
C LEU A 293 -6.06 6.17 -16.00
N ILE A 294 -5.59 5.22 -15.19
CA ILE A 294 -5.50 3.79 -15.55
C ILE A 294 -6.86 3.10 -15.48
N GLY A 295 -7.82 3.67 -14.74
CA GLY A 295 -9.12 3.04 -14.45
C GLY A 295 -9.12 2.21 -13.16
N MET A 296 -8.10 2.36 -12.29
CA MET A 296 -8.09 1.69 -10.99
C MET A 296 -9.09 2.32 -10.03
N ASN A 297 -9.97 1.50 -9.46
CA ASN A 297 -10.85 1.93 -8.40
C ASN A 297 -10.08 2.02 -7.07
N ARG A 298 -9.91 3.25 -6.59
CA ARG A 298 -9.20 3.56 -5.34
C ARG A 298 -9.77 2.86 -4.10
N ASN A 299 -11.02 2.40 -4.12
CA ASN A 299 -11.62 1.73 -2.96
C ASN A 299 -10.98 0.38 -2.66
N TYR A 300 -10.40 -0.25 -3.69
CA TYR A 300 -9.64 -1.49 -3.54
C TYR A 300 -8.17 -1.24 -3.27
N ILE A 301 -7.71 -0.01 -3.15
CA ILE A 301 -6.29 0.33 -2.99
C ILE A 301 -6.01 0.76 -1.55
N VAL A 302 -5.00 0.14 -0.95
CA VAL A 302 -4.41 0.52 0.33
C VAL A 302 -2.98 1.01 0.09
N ILE A 303 -2.61 2.11 0.74
CA ILE A 303 -1.21 2.56 0.79
C ILE A 303 -0.54 1.78 1.92
N SER A 304 0.31 0.81 1.57
CA SER A 304 0.99 -0.03 2.56
C SER A 304 2.14 0.70 3.24
N SER A 305 2.87 1.53 2.48
CA SER A 305 3.93 2.38 3.03
C SER A 305 4.24 3.55 2.10
N VAL A 306 4.88 4.57 2.67
CA VAL A 306 5.39 5.72 1.93
C VAL A 306 6.85 5.92 2.30
N GLU A 307 7.73 5.98 1.31
CA GLU A 307 9.15 6.23 1.50
C GLU A 307 9.50 7.61 0.91
N LYS A 308 10.14 8.45 1.71
CA LYS A 308 10.73 9.71 1.23
C LYS A 308 12.16 9.44 0.79
N ILE A 309 12.46 9.74 -0.48
CA ILE A 309 13.77 9.54 -1.11
C ILE A 309 14.31 10.91 -1.51
N ASP A 310 15.31 11.40 -0.79
CA ASP A 310 15.98 12.65 -1.14
C ASP A 310 17.12 12.37 -2.14
N ARG A 311 17.04 12.98 -3.34
CA ARG A 311 18.08 12.93 -4.38
C ARG A 311 18.65 14.32 -4.61
N ASN A 312 19.82 14.39 -5.25
CA ASN A 312 20.44 15.67 -5.66
C ASN A 312 19.51 16.51 -6.57
N THR A 313 18.55 15.86 -7.23
CA THR A 313 17.58 16.47 -8.15
C THR A 313 16.22 16.76 -7.50
N GLY A 314 16.10 16.63 -6.18
CA GLY A 314 14.86 16.86 -5.43
C GLY A 314 14.38 15.66 -4.62
N THR A 315 13.22 15.82 -3.98
CA THR A 315 12.59 14.80 -3.14
C THR A 315 11.60 13.97 -3.97
N ILE A 316 11.61 12.66 -3.79
CA ILE A 316 10.66 11.72 -4.37
C ILE A 316 9.89 11.04 -3.24
N TYR A 317 8.59 10.88 -3.41
CA TYR A 317 7.79 9.99 -2.57
C TYR A 317 7.47 8.72 -3.34
N LYS A 318 7.90 7.58 -2.80
CA LYS A 318 7.55 6.26 -3.31
C LYS A 318 6.40 5.70 -2.47
N PHE A 319 5.25 5.53 -3.12
CA PHE A 319 4.06 4.91 -2.55
C PHE A 319 4.07 3.44 -2.91
N ASN A 320 4.18 2.56 -1.91
CA ASN A 320 3.92 1.14 -2.10
C ASN A 320 2.42 0.91 -1.86
N ILE A 321 1.76 0.29 -2.83
CA ILE A 321 0.31 0.08 -2.79
C ILE A 321 -0.01 -1.41 -2.86
N ARG A 322 -1.17 -1.76 -2.29
CA ARG A 322 -1.71 -3.11 -2.30
C ARG A 322 -3.21 -3.09 -2.59
N HIS A 323 -3.71 -4.21 -3.08
CA HIS A 323 -5.14 -4.41 -3.22
C HIS A 323 -5.76 -4.88 -1.89
N GLN A 324 -7.06 -4.64 -1.73
CA GLN A 324 -7.85 -5.19 -0.64
C GLN A 324 -9.22 -5.68 -1.12
N LYS A 325 -9.74 -6.69 -0.43
CA LYS A 325 -11.14 -7.10 -0.49
C LYS A 325 -11.70 -7.11 0.92
N ASP A 326 -12.69 -6.26 1.17
CA ASP A 326 -13.36 -6.13 2.47
C ASP A 326 -12.38 -5.97 3.65
N ASN A 327 -11.32 -5.17 3.44
CA ASN A 327 -10.25 -4.84 4.40
C ASN A 327 -9.33 -6.02 4.76
N ILE A 328 -9.39 -7.09 3.98
CA ILE A 328 -8.38 -8.12 3.93
C ILE A 328 -7.47 -7.80 2.76
N GLU A 329 -6.19 -7.72 3.05
CA GLU A 329 -5.17 -7.45 2.06
C GLU A 329 -5.12 -8.57 1.02
N VAL A 330 -4.88 -8.21 -0.24
CA VAL A 330 -4.78 -9.15 -1.34
C VAL A 330 -3.35 -9.13 -1.87
N PHE A 331 -2.77 -10.31 -2.04
CA PHE A 331 -1.49 -10.53 -2.69
C PHE A 331 -1.74 -11.15 -4.05
N MET A 332 -1.47 -10.38 -5.09
CA MET A 332 -1.68 -10.84 -6.46
C MET A 332 -0.45 -11.56 -7.04
N GLN A 333 0.70 -11.57 -6.35
CA GLN A 333 1.99 -12.05 -6.89
C GLN A 333 2.97 -12.56 -5.83
N ASP A 334 4.08 -13.13 -6.32
CA ASP A 334 5.28 -13.56 -5.59
C ASP A 334 6.12 -12.41 -5.00
N ASP A 335 5.84 -11.16 -5.34
CA ASP A 335 6.57 -9.98 -4.81
C ASP A 335 5.81 -9.30 -3.67
N VAL A 336 6.55 -8.59 -2.81
CA VAL A 336 6.08 -8.02 -1.53
C VAL A 336 5.06 -6.88 -1.71
N SER A 337 4.87 -6.37 -2.94
CA SER A 337 3.92 -5.30 -3.27
C SER A 337 3.23 -5.57 -4.61
N ASP A 338 1.92 -5.34 -4.69
CA ASP A 338 1.17 -5.38 -5.95
C ASP A 338 1.57 -4.24 -6.91
N GLY A 339 2.15 -3.18 -6.37
CA GLY A 339 2.77 -2.13 -7.16
C GLY A 339 3.37 -1.01 -6.35
N TYR A 340 4.07 -0.13 -7.06
CA TYR A 340 4.56 1.12 -6.53
C TYR A 340 4.34 2.27 -7.51
N ILE A 341 4.26 3.48 -6.98
CA ILE A 341 4.24 4.73 -7.72
C ILE A 341 5.25 5.68 -7.08
N GLU A 342 6.21 6.16 -7.85
CA GLU A 342 7.14 7.21 -7.46
C GLU A 342 6.68 8.55 -8.02
N VAL A 343 6.64 9.57 -7.16
CA VAL A 343 6.16 10.90 -7.51
C VAL A 343 7.15 11.96 -7.08
N SER A 344 7.39 12.92 -7.96
CA SER A 344 8.18 14.12 -7.68
C SER A 344 7.27 15.34 -7.84
N GLY A 345 6.97 16.04 -6.74
CA GLY A 345 5.99 17.12 -6.75
C GLY A 345 4.60 16.61 -7.11
N ASP A 346 4.08 17.07 -8.23
CA ASP A 346 2.78 16.73 -8.81
C ASP A 346 2.86 15.73 -9.98
N THR A 347 4.05 15.21 -10.27
CA THR A 347 4.27 14.39 -11.45
C THR A 347 4.74 12.99 -11.07
N VAL A 348 4.02 11.97 -11.55
CA VAL A 348 4.48 10.58 -11.48
C VAL A 348 5.72 10.42 -12.34
N ILE A 349 6.79 9.83 -11.78
CA ILE A 349 8.08 9.65 -12.46
C ILE A 349 8.35 8.19 -12.79
N SER A 350 7.78 7.27 -12.01
CA SER A 350 7.96 5.84 -12.18
C SER A 350 6.76 5.14 -11.59
N SER A 351 6.30 4.06 -12.22
CA SER A 351 5.34 3.16 -11.60
C SER A 351 5.51 1.75 -12.13
N ARG A 352 5.14 0.78 -11.30
CA ARG A 352 4.84 -0.57 -11.73
C ARG A 352 3.60 -1.01 -10.98
N LEU A 353 2.51 -1.27 -11.70
CA LEU A 353 1.23 -1.65 -11.10
C LEU A 353 0.65 -2.87 -11.79
N TYR A 354 0.03 -3.75 -11.01
CA TYR A 354 -0.73 -4.87 -11.54
C TYR A 354 -2.15 -4.43 -11.93
N LEU A 355 -2.62 -4.85 -13.10
CA LEU A 355 -3.91 -4.43 -13.67
C LEU A 355 -5.06 -5.37 -13.28
N ARG A 356 -4.80 -6.45 -12.55
CA ARG A 356 -5.86 -7.25 -11.95
C ARG A 356 -6.26 -6.70 -10.59
N TYR A 357 -7.53 -6.81 -10.27
CA TYR A 357 -8.09 -6.40 -8.99
C TYR A 357 -9.09 -7.44 -8.44
N PRO A 358 -9.39 -7.42 -7.13
CA PRO A 358 -10.33 -8.37 -6.52
C PRO A 358 -11.75 -8.18 -7.05
N GLY A 359 -12.40 -9.27 -7.45
CA GLY A 359 -13.80 -9.27 -7.89
C GLY A 359 -14.78 -9.76 -6.81
N GLU A 360 -15.78 -10.51 -7.22
CA GLU A 360 -16.87 -10.99 -6.37
C GLU A 360 -16.50 -12.29 -5.66
N TYR A 361 -17.18 -12.56 -4.54
CA TYR A 361 -17.05 -13.85 -3.88
C TYR A 361 -17.70 -14.96 -4.71
N ILE A 362 -16.98 -16.08 -4.81
CA ILE A 362 -17.42 -17.27 -5.54
C ILE A 362 -17.51 -18.48 -4.61
N GLY A 363 -18.42 -19.39 -4.92
CA GLY A 363 -18.62 -20.61 -4.17
C GLY A 363 -19.15 -20.44 -2.73
N ASP A 364 -19.02 -21.51 -1.97
CA ASP A 364 -19.47 -21.63 -0.59
C ASP A 364 -18.38 -21.27 0.41
N GLU A 365 -18.80 -20.86 1.61
CA GLU A 365 -17.89 -20.65 2.73
C GLU A 365 -17.25 -21.97 3.18
N LYS A 366 -15.92 -22.00 3.22
CA LYS A 366 -15.13 -23.13 3.72
C LYS A 366 -14.42 -22.73 5.01
N MET A 367 -14.32 -23.67 5.94
CA MET A 367 -13.52 -23.48 7.14
C MET A 367 -12.04 -23.41 6.75
N ILE A 368 -11.33 -22.39 7.25
CA ILE A 368 -9.89 -22.28 7.06
C ILE A 368 -9.13 -22.93 8.21
N MET A 369 -7.89 -23.31 7.92
CA MET A 369 -6.94 -23.91 8.84
C MET A 369 -6.42 -22.87 9.83
N GLU A 370 -6.21 -23.30 11.07
CA GLU A 370 -5.56 -22.49 12.10
C GLU A 370 -4.12 -22.12 11.68
N PRO A 371 -3.65 -20.88 11.93
CA PRO A 371 -2.31 -20.45 11.55
C PRO A 371 -1.19 -21.27 12.20
N ALA A 372 -1.37 -21.79 13.42
CA ALA A 372 -0.35 -22.64 14.03
C ALA A 372 -0.21 -23.98 13.29
N LYS A 373 -1.34 -24.55 12.84
CA LYS A 373 -1.38 -25.80 12.11
C LYS A 373 -0.81 -25.63 10.70
N ALA A 374 -1.16 -24.55 10.02
CA ALA A 374 -0.63 -24.22 8.69
C ALA A 374 0.90 -24.05 8.73
N LEU A 375 1.42 -23.30 9.72
CA LEU A 375 2.86 -23.15 9.92
C LEU A 375 3.55 -24.50 10.18
N ASN A 376 2.96 -25.35 11.02
CA ASN A 376 3.53 -26.65 11.37
C ASN A 376 3.55 -27.61 10.17
N MET A 377 2.61 -27.51 9.23
CA MET A 377 2.59 -28.33 8.01
C MET A 377 3.72 -27.98 7.05
N GLN A 378 4.13 -26.71 7.01
CA GLN A 378 5.17 -26.22 6.09
C GLN A 378 6.51 -25.96 6.79
N ILE A 379 6.68 -26.42 8.04
CA ILE A 379 7.86 -26.06 8.83
C ILE A 379 9.15 -26.61 8.23
N GLU A 380 9.12 -27.82 7.66
CA GLU A 380 10.26 -28.45 7.01
C GLU A 380 10.70 -27.67 5.76
N ASP A 381 9.75 -27.27 4.92
CA ASP A 381 10.01 -26.43 3.74
C ASP A 381 10.58 -25.07 4.14
N ILE A 382 10.05 -24.45 5.21
CA ILE A 382 10.58 -23.19 5.76
C ILE A 382 12.01 -23.38 6.28
N GLN A 383 12.30 -24.48 6.98
CA GLN A 383 13.67 -24.80 7.46
C GLN A 383 14.65 -24.92 6.30
N GLU A 384 14.24 -25.59 5.21
CA GLU A 384 15.04 -25.75 3.99
C GLU A 384 15.29 -24.40 3.31
N ILE A 385 14.22 -23.64 3.02
CA ILE A 385 14.30 -22.33 2.33
C ILE A 385 15.16 -21.34 3.11
N MET A 386 15.03 -21.30 4.44
CA MET A 386 15.80 -20.38 5.27
C MET A 386 17.21 -20.89 5.60
N GLY A 387 17.51 -22.17 5.36
CA GLY A 387 18.73 -22.81 5.82
C GLY A 387 18.85 -22.86 7.35
N ILE A 388 17.72 -22.91 8.08
CA ILE A 388 17.68 -22.93 9.55
C ILE A 388 17.06 -24.25 10.01
N GLN A 389 17.89 -25.14 10.54
CA GLN A 389 17.42 -26.45 11.01
C GLN A 389 16.70 -26.41 12.37
N ASP A 390 16.90 -25.37 13.18
CA ASP A 390 16.28 -25.26 14.49
C ASP A 390 14.95 -24.48 14.40
N VAL A 391 13.83 -25.18 14.61
CA VAL A 391 12.47 -24.58 14.62
C VAL A 391 12.37 -23.43 15.62
N LYS A 392 13.08 -23.52 16.76
CA LYS A 392 13.06 -22.44 17.76
C LYS A 392 13.59 -21.13 17.16
N ARG A 393 14.67 -21.19 16.37
CA ARG A 393 15.25 -20.03 15.68
C ARG A 393 14.35 -19.47 14.59
N ILE A 394 13.51 -20.29 13.98
CA ILE A 394 12.47 -19.83 13.04
C ILE A 394 11.40 -19.06 13.81
N ILE A 395 10.89 -19.63 14.91
CA ILE A 395 9.87 -19.00 15.77
C ILE A 395 10.38 -17.67 16.34
N GLU A 396 11.63 -17.60 16.81
CA GLU A 396 12.31 -16.38 17.27
C GLU A 396 12.29 -15.26 16.21
N ARG A 397 12.25 -15.63 14.92
CA ARG A 397 12.30 -14.69 13.79
C ARG A 397 10.94 -14.33 13.23
N ILE A 398 9.84 -14.94 13.69
CA ILE A 398 8.50 -14.54 13.25
C ILE A 398 8.29 -13.10 13.71
N ARG A 399 7.94 -12.21 12.78
CA ARG A 399 7.66 -10.80 13.03
C ARG A 399 6.16 -10.51 13.00
N ASP A 400 5.39 -11.30 12.25
CA ASP A 400 3.98 -11.03 11.98
C ASP A 400 3.31 -12.25 11.35
N ILE A 401 2.03 -12.45 11.67
CA ILE A 401 1.14 -13.47 11.10
C ILE A 401 -0.18 -12.78 10.75
N ARG A 402 -0.60 -12.85 9.48
CA ARG A 402 -1.81 -12.17 8.99
C ARG A 402 -2.65 -13.06 8.08
N LEU A 403 -3.96 -12.91 8.17
CA LEU A 403 -4.88 -13.44 7.16
C LEU A 403 -4.90 -12.48 5.97
N ILE A 404 -4.65 -13.01 4.78
CA ILE A 404 -4.69 -12.31 3.50
C ILE A 404 -5.51 -13.12 2.49
N TYR A 405 -5.77 -12.55 1.34
CA TYR A 405 -6.10 -13.29 0.13
C TYR A 405 -4.85 -13.39 -0.75
N ALA A 406 -4.58 -14.57 -1.31
CA ALA A 406 -3.51 -14.76 -2.27
C ALA A 406 -4.07 -15.31 -3.58
N MET A 407 -3.58 -14.80 -4.71
CA MET A 407 -3.98 -15.30 -6.02
C MET A 407 -3.38 -16.69 -6.27
N ASN A 408 -4.22 -17.64 -6.66
CA ASN A 408 -3.82 -18.98 -7.06
C ASN A 408 -3.50 -19.04 -8.56
N THR A 409 -3.15 -20.23 -9.08
CA THR A 409 -2.79 -20.44 -10.49
C THR A 409 -3.95 -20.26 -11.47
N ASP A 410 -5.19 -20.28 -10.98
CA ASP A 410 -6.41 -20.12 -11.76
C ASP A 410 -6.93 -18.66 -11.71
N ASP A 411 -6.09 -17.72 -11.26
CA ASP A 411 -6.42 -16.30 -11.07
C ASP A 411 -7.57 -16.05 -10.07
N ASN A 412 -7.84 -17.00 -9.17
CA ASN A 412 -8.77 -16.83 -8.05
C ASN A 412 -8.04 -16.45 -6.78
N LEU A 413 -8.71 -15.72 -5.90
CA LEU A 413 -8.23 -15.32 -4.59
C LEU A 413 -8.66 -16.33 -3.53
N GLU A 414 -7.67 -16.94 -2.88
CA GLU A 414 -7.87 -17.90 -1.80
C GLU A 414 -7.39 -17.29 -0.48
N ALA A 415 -8.10 -17.59 0.61
CA ALA A 415 -7.69 -17.16 1.93
C ALA A 415 -6.37 -17.86 2.31
N SER A 416 -5.40 -17.07 2.78
CA SER A 416 -4.04 -17.54 3.04
C SER A 416 -3.45 -16.87 4.28
N TRP A 417 -2.52 -17.57 4.93
CA TRP A 417 -1.73 -17.04 6.03
C TRP A 417 -0.41 -16.50 5.50
N ARG A 418 -0.16 -15.21 5.75
CA ARG A 418 1.12 -14.57 5.53
C ARG A 418 1.94 -14.62 6.80
N TYR A 419 3.14 -15.17 6.73
CA TYR A 419 4.14 -15.16 7.79
C TYR A 419 5.32 -14.31 7.36
N ASN A 420 5.63 -13.28 8.15
CA ASN A 420 6.90 -12.55 7.99
C ASN A 420 7.90 -13.17 8.95
N ILE A 421 8.93 -13.85 8.44
CA ILE A 421 9.93 -14.57 9.24
C ILE A 421 11.33 -14.05 8.88
N GLY A 422 11.88 -13.20 9.74
CA GLY A 422 13.14 -12.50 9.46
C GLY A 422 13.02 -11.62 8.22
N GLU A 423 13.75 -11.98 7.17
CA GLU A 423 13.73 -11.30 5.86
C GLU A 423 12.82 -11.98 4.84
N TYR A 424 12.15 -13.08 5.22
CA TYR A 424 11.31 -13.86 4.33
C TYR A 424 9.82 -13.59 4.59
N ILE A 425 9.05 -13.71 3.52
CA ILE A 425 7.59 -13.81 3.57
C ILE A 425 7.22 -15.20 3.05
N PHE A 426 6.36 -15.90 3.79
CA PHE A 426 5.76 -17.15 3.36
C PHE A 426 4.25 -16.97 3.28
N ILE A 427 3.65 -17.46 2.20
CA ILE A 427 2.20 -17.47 1.98
C ILE A 427 1.74 -18.91 1.94
N ILE A 428 0.99 -19.31 2.97
CA ILE A 428 0.45 -20.67 3.11
C ILE A 428 -1.05 -20.62 2.88
N ASN A 429 -1.56 -21.45 1.97
CA ASN A 429 -2.98 -21.56 1.69
C ASN A 429 -3.74 -21.94 2.96
N ALA A 430 -4.76 -21.16 3.34
CA ALA A 430 -5.49 -21.43 4.56
C ALA A 430 -6.54 -22.55 4.38
N PHE A 431 -6.94 -22.91 3.16
CA PHE A 431 -7.85 -24.04 2.93
C PHE A 431 -7.12 -25.38 2.90
N THR A 432 -5.97 -25.47 2.22
CA THR A 432 -5.23 -26.73 2.02
C THR A 432 -4.04 -26.90 2.97
N GLY A 433 -3.43 -25.80 3.40
CA GLY A 433 -2.19 -25.79 4.16
C GLY A 433 -0.93 -25.83 3.30
N ASP A 434 -1.05 -25.75 1.97
CA ASP A 434 0.09 -25.79 1.05
C ASP A 434 0.84 -24.46 1.00
N LEU A 435 2.16 -24.49 0.87
CA LEU A 435 2.96 -23.30 0.60
C LEU A 435 2.69 -22.81 -0.82
N MET A 436 1.96 -21.70 -0.95
CA MET A 436 1.65 -21.10 -2.26
C MET A 436 2.82 -20.29 -2.79
N ASN A 437 3.54 -19.60 -1.90
CA ASN A 437 4.53 -18.62 -2.29
C ASN A 437 5.55 -18.33 -1.20
N TYR A 438 6.74 -17.91 -1.59
CA TYR A 438 7.71 -17.31 -0.68
C TYR A 438 8.61 -16.30 -1.40
N GLY A 439 9.09 -15.32 -0.65
CA GLY A 439 9.99 -14.30 -1.18
C GLY A 439 10.81 -13.62 -0.09
N MET A 440 11.93 -13.01 -0.47
CA MET A 440 12.71 -12.15 0.44
C MET A 440 12.23 -10.71 0.35
N VAL A 441 11.95 -10.09 1.50
CA VAL A 441 11.76 -8.65 1.61
C VAL A 441 13.11 -8.00 1.42
N LYS A 442 13.28 -7.19 0.37
CA LYS A 442 14.39 -6.24 0.33
C LYS A 442 14.17 -5.23 1.46
N ILE A 443 14.97 -5.35 2.52
CA ILE A 443 15.01 -4.40 3.65
C ILE A 443 15.73 -3.12 3.22
#